data_AF-A0A920QZE7-F1
#
_entry.id   AF-A0A920QZE7-F1
#
_cell.length_a   1.000
_cell.length_b   1.000
_cell.length_c   1.000
_cell.angle_alpha   90.00
_cell.angle_beta   90.00
_cell.angle_gamma   90.00
#
_symmetry.space_group_name_H-M   'P 1'
#
loop_
_entity.id
_entity.type
_entity.pdbx_description
1 polymer ?
#
loop_
_entity_poly.entity_id
_entity_poly.type
_entity_poly.pdbx_seq_one_letter_code
_entity_poly.pdbx_strand_id
1 'polypeptide(L)'
;MLNHLYVPITEEQKSFIYNIDPSTGKLSIYKEQTFTSQPWQVCVDPNYKYLYQTIRNKNWGGIITFKINQQNGDIDKIGEIELKTTAVYITTDQTGKFIFCSYMIPGMVTVHRIKDNGTIDSKAIDTHTTEIYAHYISTDPLNRFAFVPHVHPTDTIFRFLFNQETGKLETNNNTRINTDNGYGPRHLAFHPFLNILYSNDESSSTITAYAINEKTGNLTLIQRLPTISIENFANENTTGTIRIHPKGKSIYVTNRGHDSISIFSINPLTGLLKFVDNQPTGEIPRTLAIDTQGKFLFSGSDETGQIFTYRIEKSCKLLPLDIYDVGDLPAWILPITSK
;
A
#
# COMPACT_ATOMS: atom_id res chain seq x y z
N MET A 1 10.83 10.76 19.49
CA MET A 1 9.64 10.05 18.97
C MET A 1 9.67 10.21 17.47
N LEU A 2 9.74 9.11 16.71
CA LEU A 2 9.69 9.20 15.25
C LEU A 2 8.32 9.71 14.86
N ASN A 3 8.23 10.85 14.20
CA ASN A 3 6.99 11.35 13.61
C ASN A 3 7.35 11.93 12.25
N HIS A 4 7.60 11.05 11.29
CA HIS A 4 8.10 11.45 9.97
C HIS A 4 7.20 10.96 8.85
N LEU A 5 7.11 11.74 7.77
CA LEU A 5 6.48 11.36 6.53
C LEU A 5 7.55 11.27 5.44
N TYR A 6 7.70 10.10 4.82
CA TYR A 6 8.59 9.89 3.69
C TYR A 6 7.77 9.94 2.40
N VAL A 7 8.19 10.79 1.46
CA VAL A 7 7.46 11.06 0.23
C VAL A 7 8.41 11.05 -0.97
N PRO A 8 8.46 9.93 -1.71
CA PRO A 8 9.17 9.85 -2.98
C PRO A 8 8.52 10.69 -4.07
N ILE A 9 9.29 11.57 -4.70
CA ILE A 9 8.92 12.42 -5.83
C ILE A 9 9.66 11.90 -7.05
N THR A 10 8.93 11.20 -7.91
CA THR A 10 9.51 10.25 -8.87
C THR A 10 10.24 10.97 -9.99
N GLU A 11 9.58 11.96 -10.60
CA GLU A 11 10.12 12.64 -11.78
C GLU A 11 11.28 13.57 -11.44
N GLU A 12 11.33 14.04 -10.19
CA GLU A 12 12.41 14.86 -9.66
C GLU A 12 13.54 14.06 -9.01
N GLN A 13 13.47 12.72 -9.03
CA GLN A 13 14.49 11.82 -8.47
C GLN A 13 14.88 12.17 -7.03
N LYS A 14 13.88 12.52 -6.21
CA LYS A 14 14.11 12.93 -4.81
C LYS A 14 13.07 12.35 -3.87
N SER A 15 13.30 12.49 -2.58
CA SER A 15 12.31 12.23 -1.55
C SER A 15 12.36 13.34 -0.52
N PHE A 16 11.17 13.76 -0.09
CA PHE A 16 11.04 14.59 1.10
C PHE A 16 10.86 13.72 2.34
N ILE A 17 11.52 14.15 3.41
CA ILE A 17 11.24 13.72 4.77
C ILE A 17 10.62 14.91 5.47
N TYR A 18 9.38 14.78 5.93
CA TYR A 18 8.72 15.78 6.76
C TYR A 18 8.73 15.36 8.22
N ASN A 19 8.84 16.32 9.13
CA ASN A 19 8.33 16.15 10.48
C ASN A 19 6.80 16.25 10.47
N ILE A 20 6.14 15.39 11.24
CA ILE A 20 4.70 15.43 11.50
C ILE A 20 4.50 15.96 12.92
N ASP A 21 3.79 17.08 13.07
CA ASP A 21 3.32 17.52 14.38
C ASP A 21 2.26 16.52 14.90
N PRO A 22 2.50 15.80 16.02
CA PRO A 22 1.62 14.74 16.48
C PRO A 22 0.27 15.24 17.04
N SER A 23 0.14 16.54 17.28
CA SER A 23 -1.06 17.19 17.79
C SER A 23 -1.91 17.78 16.67
N THR A 24 -1.28 18.43 15.70
CA THR A 24 -1.96 19.16 14.63
C THR A 24 -2.03 18.39 13.32
N GLY A 25 -1.06 17.52 13.04
CA GLY A 25 -0.89 16.84 11.75
C GLY A 25 -0.09 17.66 10.73
N LYS A 26 0.34 18.87 11.12
CA LYS A 26 1.09 19.78 10.26
C LYS A 26 2.43 19.16 9.84
N LEU A 27 2.77 19.31 8.57
CA LEU A 27 4.03 18.88 7.99
C LEU A 27 5.01 20.05 7.92
N SER A 28 6.27 19.78 8.22
CA SER A 28 7.37 20.70 7.95
C SER A 28 8.54 19.94 7.35
N ILE A 29 9.10 20.43 6.25
CA ILE A 29 10.25 19.78 5.59
C ILE A 29 11.38 19.64 6.62
N TYR A 30 11.79 18.41 6.87
CA TYR A 30 12.97 18.09 7.66
C TYR A 30 14.20 17.97 6.74
N LYS A 31 14.05 17.24 5.63
CA LYS A 31 15.15 16.95 4.71
C LYS A 31 14.65 16.66 3.31
N GLU A 32 15.46 17.02 2.33
CA GLU A 32 15.36 16.55 0.96
C GLU A 32 16.52 15.60 0.67
N GLN A 33 16.23 14.46 0.05
CA GLN A 33 17.20 13.45 -0.33
C GLN A 33 17.10 13.19 -1.83
N THR A 34 18.20 13.34 -2.56
CA THR A 34 18.25 13.08 -4.00
C THR A 34 18.77 11.67 -4.32
N PHE A 35 18.38 11.17 -5.48
CA PHE A 35 18.74 9.86 -6.00
C PHE A 35 19.27 9.97 -7.43
N THR A 36 20.02 8.97 -7.85
CA THR A 36 20.48 8.83 -9.26
C THR A 36 19.46 8.09 -10.14
N SER A 37 18.34 7.66 -9.56
CA SER A 37 17.28 6.90 -10.23
C SER A 37 15.95 7.30 -9.62
N GLN A 38 14.86 7.12 -10.37
CA GLN A 38 13.55 7.55 -9.94
C GLN A 38 13.08 6.71 -8.74
N PRO A 39 12.86 7.30 -7.56
CA PRO A 39 12.31 6.58 -6.42
C PRO A 39 10.81 6.36 -6.65
N TRP A 40 10.30 5.21 -6.23
CA TRP A 40 8.90 4.81 -6.42
C TRP A 40 8.23 4.39 -5.10
N GLN A 41 7.93 3.11 -4.91
CA GLN A 41 7.21 2.61 -3.74
C GLN A 41 8.16 2.42 -2.56
N VAL A 42 7.67 2.71 -1.36
CA VAL A 42 8.42 2.54 -0.11
C VAL A 42 7.67 1.70 0.92
N CYS A 43 8.40 0.86 1.65
CA CYS A 43 7.92 0.17 2.84
C CYS A 43 8.99 0.14 3.94
N VAL A 44 8.63 -0.38 5.11
CA VAL A 44 9.50 -0.49 6.30
C VAL A 44 9.39 -1.87 6.91
N ASP A 45 10.42 -2.29 7.63
CA ASP A 45 10.32 -3.50 8.45
C ASP A 45 9.36 -3.30 9.64
N PRO A 46 8.86 -4.37 10.27
CA PRO A 46 7.88 -4.29 11.35
C PRO A 46 8.34 -3.50 12.58
N ASN A 47 9.66 -3.29 12.74
CA ASN A 47 10.24 -2.53 13.85
C ASN A 47 10.68 -1.12 13.46
N TYR A 48 10.39 -0.66 12.23
CA TYR A 48 10.78 0.66 11.71
C TYR A 48 12.28 0.95 11.75
N LYS A 49 13.14 -0.08 11.76
CA LYS A 49 14.61 0.04 11.75
C LYS A 49 15.16 0.27 10.35
N TYR A 50 14.50 -0.28 9.34
CA TYR A 50 14.93 -0.24 7.95
C TYR A 50 13.78 0.20 7.05
N LEU A 51 14.13 1.00 6.05
CA LEU A 51 13.25 1.46 4.99
C LEU A 51 13.73 0.89 3.66
N TYR A 52 12.81 0.36 2.88
CA TYR A 52 13.06 -0.23 1.58
C TYR A 52 12.34 0.58 0.52
N GLN A 53 13.10 1.08 -0.46
CA GLN A 53 12.60 1.95 -1.51
C GLN A 53 12.85 1.30 -2.86
N THR A 54 11.81 1.06 -3.65
CA THR A 54 12.01 0.70 -5.04
C THR A 54 12.51 1.92 -5.81
N ILE A 55 13.47 1.67 -6.70
CA ILE A 55 13.95 2.62 -7.69
C ILE A 55 13.74 2.06 -9.09
N ARG A 56 13.58 2.93 -10.07
CA ARG A 56 13.36 2.54 -11.46
C ARG A 56 14.12 3.40 -12.44
N ASN A 57 14.38 2.82 -13.60
CA ASN A 57 14.65 3.54 -14.85
C ASN A 57 14.02 2.78 -16.03
N LYS A 58 14.34 3.20 -17.26
CA LYS A 58 13.75 2.60 -18.48
C LYS A 58 14.05 1.11 -18.66
N ASN A 59 15.15 0.59 -18.12
CA ASN A 59 15.69 -0.73 -18.45
C ASN A 59 15.78 -1.69 -17.25
N TRP A 60 15.84 -1.18 -16.03
CA TRP A 60 15.94 -1.98 -14.81
C TRP A 60 15.24 -1.31 -13.63
N GLY A 61 15.02 -2.07 -12.56
CA GLY A 61 14.51 -1.56 -11.28
C GLY A 61 15.36 -2.08 -10.14
N GLY A 62 15.31 -1.47 -8.97
CA GLY A 62 16.14 -1.88 -7.84
C GLY A 62 15.45 -1.64 -6.52
N ILE A 63 16.09 -2.06 -5.44
CA ILE A 63 15.65 -1.73 -4.08
C ILE A 63 16.84 -1.16 -3.33
N ILE A 64 16.71 0.07 -2.86
CA ILE A 64 17.63 0.67 -1.91
C ILE A 64 17.17 0.32 -0.50
N THR A 65 18.11 -0.15 0.32
CA THR A 65 17.91 -0.32 1.76
C THR A 65 18.50 0.88 2.50
N PHE A 66 17.68 1.51 3.33
CA PHE A 66 18.11 2.53 4.26
C PHE A 66 17.99 2.04 5.70
N LYS A 67 18.94 2.45 6.55
CA LYS A 67 18.81 2.38 8.00
C LYS A 67 18.13 3.65 8.49
N ILE A 68 17.07 3.51 9.28
CA ILE A 68 16.36 4.65 9.87
C ILE A 68 17.03 5.00 11.21
N ASN A 69 17.48 6.23 11.35
CA ASN A 69 17.85 6.79 12.64
C ASN A 69 16.59 7.00 13.50
N GLN A 70 16.46 6.17 14.53
CA GLN A 70 15.27 6.14 15.40
C GLN A 70 15.07 7.42 16.24
N GLN A 71 16.07 8.30 16.30
CA GLN A 71 16.00 9.52 17.09
C GLN A 71 15.38 10.67 16.28
N ASN A 72 15.75 10.79 15.01
CA ASN A 72 15.45 11.96 14.18
C ASN A 72 14.87 11.62 12.79
N GLY A 73 14.63 10.35 12.47
CA GLY A 73 14.02 9.93 11.20
C GLY A 73 14.93 10.00 9.98
N ASP A 74 16.21 10.37 10.12
CA ASP A 74 17.15 10.31 9.01
C ASP A 74 17.25 8.89 8.44
N ILE A 75 17.50 8.81 7.13
CA ILE A 75 17.72 7.55 6.42
C ILE A 75 19.11 7.52 5.80
N ASP A 76 19.89 6.51 6.18
CA ASP A 76 21.24 6.28 5.64
C ASP A 76 21.22 5.09 4.70
N LYS A 77 21.66 5.26 3.45
CA LYS A 77 21.75 4.16 2.50
C LYS A 77 22.79 3.14 2.99
N ILE A 78 22.37 1.90 3.18
CA ILE A 78 23.24 0.80 3.63
C ILE A 78 23.33 -0.36 2.64
N GLY A 79 22.51 -0.37 1.60
CA GLY A 79 22.56 -1.39 0.56
C GLY A 79 21.70 -1.03 -0.64
N GLU A 80 21.97 -1.67 -1.77
CA GLU A 80 21.18 -1.59 -2.98
C GLU A 80 21.28 -2.92 -3.72
N ILE A 81 20.16 -3.39 -4.26
CA ILE A 81 20.13 -4.52 -5.18
C ILE A 81 19.50 -4.11 -6.51
N GLU A 82 20.01 -4.69 -7.58
CA GLU A 82 19.39 -4.62 -8.90
C GLU A 82 18.35 -5.73 -9.04
N LEU A 83 17.19 -5.39 -9.59
CA LEU A 83 16.13 -6.27 -10.03
C LEU A 83 16.07 -6.23 -11.57
N LYS A 84 15.69 -7.35 -12.18
CA LYS A 84 15.56 -7.45 -13.64
C LYS A 84 14.54 -6.49 -14.24
N THR A 85 13.60 -6.00 -13.43
CA THR A 85 12.55 -5.07 -13.81
C THR A 85 11.99 -4.38 -12.56
N THR A 86 11.17 -3.35 -12.74
CA THR A 86 10.61 -2.58 -11.63
C THR A 86 9.53 -3.38 -10.90
N ALA A 87 9.73 -3.62 -9.60
CA ALA A 87 8.67 -4.07 -8.71
C ALA A 87 7.70 -2.91 -8.45
N VAL A 88 6.42 -3.11 -8.75
CA VAL A 88 5.40 -2.06 -8.59
C VAL A 88 4.95 -1.91 -7.14
N TYR A 89 5.15 -2.95 -6.34
CA TYR A 89 4.88 -2.96 -4.91
C TYR A 89 5.89 -3.87 -4.18
N ILE A 90 6.34 -3.41 -3.01
CA ILE A 90 7.13 -4.21 -2.07
C ILE A 90 6.57 -4.09 -0.65
N THR A 91 6.67 -5.15 0.13
CA THR A 91 6.41 -5.14 1.58
C THR A 91 7.23 -6.22 2.25
N THR A 92 7.52 -6.06 3.55
CA THR A 92 8.09 -7.15 4.33
C THR A 92 7.02 -8.14 4.76
N ASP A 93 7.44 -9.34 5.14
CA ASP A 93 6.62 -10.22 5.95
C ASP A 93 6.46 -9.67 7.38
N GLN A 94 5.54 -10.24 8.16
CA GLN A 94 5.24 -9.74 9.52
C GLN A 94 6.41 -9.90 10.51
N THR A 95 7.42 -10.73 10.18
CA THR A 95 8.62 -10.92 11.02
C THR A 95 9.82 -10.08 10.58
N GLY A 96 9.77 -9.45 9.40
CA GLY A 96 10.87 -8.66 8.84
C GLY A 96 12.05 -9.50 8.35
N LYS A 97 11.85 -10.79 8.08
CA LYS A 97 12.89 -11.70 7.56
C LYS A 97 12.91 -11.75 6.04
N PHE A 98 11.81 -11.38 5.39
CA PHE A 98 11.64 -11.46 3.96
C PHE A 98 11.03 -10.19 3.42
N ILE A 99 11.39 -9.86 2.18
CA ILE A 99 10.72 -8.84 1.39
C ILE A 99 10.06 -9.49 0.17
N PHE A 100 8.79 -9.16 -0.01
CA PHE A 100 7.97 -9.58 -1.13
C PHE A 100 7.97 -8.49 -2.19
N CYS A 101 8.06 -8.89 -3.46
CA CYS A 101 7.99 -8.00 -4.60
C CYS A 101 6.93 -8.49 -5.58
N SER A 102 6.08 -7.60 -6.09
CA SER A 102 5.15 -7.89 -7.18
C SER A 102 5.52 -7.15 -8.46
N TYR A 103 5.34 -7.82 -9.59
CA TYR A 103 5.71 -7.31 -10.91
C TYR A 103 4.52 -7.42 -11.86
N MET A 104 4.00 -6.26 -12.23
CA MET A 104 2.74 -6.14 -12.98
C MET A 104 2.84 -6.76 -14.39
N ILE A 105 3.71 -6.24 -15.25
CA ILE A 105 3.81 -6.70 -16.65
C ILE A 105 4.43 -8.09 -16.77
N PRO A 106 5.53 -8.43 -16.07
CA PRO A 106 6.07 -9.79 -16.11
C PRO A 106 5.13 -10.84 -15.48
N GLY A 107 4.12 -10.41 -14.72
CA GLY A 107 3.15 -11.28 -14.09
C GLY A 107 3.80 -12.26 -13.13
N MET A 108 4.55 -11.76 -12.16
CA MET A 108 5.25 -12.61 -11.20
C MET A 108 5.35 -11.97 -9.82
N VAL A 109 5.74 -12.79 -8.84
CA VAL A 109 6.18 -12.34 -7.52
C VAL A 109 7.52 -12.97 -7.15
N THR A 110 8.33 -12.23 -6.40
CA THR A 110 9.59 -12.74 -5.84
C THR A 110 9.64 -12.55 -4.33
N VAL A 111 10.38 -13.44 -3.67
CA VAL A 111 10.71 -13.33 -2.25
C VAL A 111 12.22 -13.25 -2.11
N HIS A 112 12.70 -12.24 -1.39
CA HIS A 112 14.11 -12.07 -1.07
C HIS A 112 14.31 -12.15 0.44
N ARG A 113 15.46 -12.70 0.86
CA ARG A 113 15.86 -12.72 2.27
C ARG A 113 16.35 -11.33 2.67
N ILE A 114 15.91 -10.87 3.83
CA ILE A 114 16.51 -9.73 4.53
C ILE A 114 17.60 -10.29 5.44
N LYS A 115 18.83 -9.79 5.30
CA LYS A 115 20.01 -10.19 6.09
C LYS A 115 19.95 -9.53 7.48
N ASP A 116 20.73 -10.04 8.42
CA ASP A 116 20.77 -9.51 9.81
C ASP A 116 21.13 -8.03 9.91
N ASN A 117 21.87 -7.50 8.92
CA ASN A 117 22.21 -6.08 8.84
C ASN A 117 21.11 -5.20 8.20
N GLY A 118 19.97 -5.79 7.82
CA GLY A 118 18.82 -5.16 7.17
C GLY A 118 18.87 -5.14 5.64
N THR A 119 20.03 -5.40 5.03
CA THR A 119 20.18 -5.39 3.56
C THR A 119 19.54 -6.61 2.91
N ILE A 120 19.10 -6.48 1.67
CA ILE A 120 18.42 -7.53 0.92
C ILE A 120 19.43 -8.42 0.19
N ASP A 121 19.18 -9.73 0.12
CA ASP A 121 19.89 -10.62 -0.80
C ASP A 121 19.43 -10.38 -2.24
N SER A 122 20.36 -10.10 -3.15
CA SER A 122 20.05 -9.82 -4.55
C SER A 122 19.43 -11.03 -5.26
N LYS A 123 19.76 -12.26 -4.82
CA LYS A 123 19.13 -13.47 -5.34
C LYS A 123 17.80 -13.71 -4.63
N ALA A 124 16.72 -13.74 -5.40
CA ALA A 124 15.43 -14.20 -4.90
C ALA A 124 15.54 -15.65 -4.40
N ILE A 125 15.05 -15.89 -3.19
CA ILE A 125 14.96 -17.23 -2.62
C ILE A 125 13.74 -17.98 -3.15
N ASP A 126 12.75 -17.27 -3.68
CA ASP A 126 11.58 -17.83 -4.34
C ASP A 126 11.06 -16.90 -5.43
N THR A 127 10.58 -17.49 -6.52
CA THR A 127 10.02 -16.77 -7.67
C THR A 127 8.86 -17.58 -8.21
N HIS A 128 7.70 -16.94 -8.36
CA HIS A 128 6.52 -17.57 -8.95
C HIS A 128 6.01 -16.73 -10.09
N THR A 129 5.90 -17.36 -11.27
CA THR A 129 5.06 -16.82 -12.34
C THR A 129 3.61 -16.92 -11.90
N THR A 130 2.92 -15.79 -11.93
CA THR A 130 1.49 -15.67 -11.68
C THR A 130 0.80 -15.38 -13.01
N GLU A 131 -0.17 -14.47 -13.01
CA GLU A 131 -0.72 -13.85 -14.22
C GLU A 131 -0.23 -12.40 -14.35
N ILE A 132 -0.41 -11.82 -15.53
CA ILE A 132 -0.13 -10.39 -15.75
C ILE A 132 -0.99 -9.52 -14.83
N TYR A 133 -0.54 -8.31 -14.61
CA TYR A 133 -1.15 -7.32 -13.73
C TYR A 133 -1.14 -7.65 -12.24
N ALA A 134 -0.19 -8.47 -11.77
CA ALA A 134 0.11 -8.66 -10.35
C ALA A 134 0.54 -7.33 -9.69
N HIS A 135 -0.39 -6.65 -9.02
CA HIS A 135 -0.20 -5.25 -8.64
C HIS A 135 0.26 -5.08 -7.18
N TYR A 136 -0.03 -6.05 -6.33
CA TYR A 136 0.24 -5.98 -4.89
C TYR A 136 0.64 -7.35 -4.36
N ILE A 137 1.33 -7.38 -3.21
CA ILE A 137 1.56 -8.61 -2.46
C ILE A 137 1.64 -8.26 -0.98
N SER A 138 0.95 -8.99 -0.12
CA SER A 138 1.13 -8.91 1.34
C SER A 138 0.61 -10.17 2.02
N THR A 139 1.11 -10.44 3.23
CA THR A 139 0.60 -11.54 4.05
C THR A 139 -0.60 -11.12 4.90
N ASP A 140 -1.43 -12.10 5.29
CA ASP A 140 -2.41 -11.89 6.36
C ASP A 140 -1.70 -11.49 7.68
N PRO A 141 -2.42 -10.90 8.66
CA PRO A 141 -1.81 -10.43 9.91
C PRO A 141 -1.10 -11.53 10.72
N LEU A 142 -1.43 -12.80 10.49
CA LEU A 142 -0.80 -13.96 11.13
C LEU A 142 0.38 -14.53 10.31
N ASN A 143 0.71 -13.92 9.17
CA ASN A 143 1.83 -14.26 8.31
C ASN A 143 1.76 -15.69 7.73
N ARG A 144 0.56 -16.19 7.47
CA ARG A 144 0.28 -17.55 7.02
C ARG A 144 0.02 -17.62 5.52
N PHE A 145 -0.66 -16.64 4.96
CA PHE A 145 -1.04 -16.62 3.56
C PHE A 145 -0.58 -15.32 2.91
N ALA A 146 0.03 -15.40 1.73
CA ALA A 146 0.33 -14.23 0.92
C ALA A 146 -0.73 -14.06 -0.18
N PHE A 147 -1.28 -12.85 -0.30
CA PHE A 147 -2.30 -12.52 -1.28
C PHE A 147 -1.76 -11.55 -2.33
N VAL A 148 -2.05 -11.84 -3.60
CA VAL A 148 -1.55 -11.11 -4.76
C VAL A 148 -2.73 -10.82 -5.68
N PRO A 149 -3.33 -9.62 -5.62
CA PRO A 149 -4.39 -9.25 -6.55
C PRO A 149 -3.82 -8.92 -7.93
N HIS A 150 -4.58 -9.31 -8.95
CA HIS A 150 -4.31 -9.07 -10.36
C HIS A 150 -5.41 -8.19 -10.94
N VAL A 151 -5.01 -7.00 -11.39
CA VAL A 151 -5.94 -6.02 -11.98
C VAL A 151 -6.50 -6.56 -13.30
N HIS A 152 -7.62 -5.99 -13.76
CA HIS A 152 -8.23 -6.29 -15.05
C HIS A 152 -7.17 -6.25 -16.18
N PRO A 153 -7.21 -7.18 -17.17
CA PRO A 153 -8.25 -8.16 -17.47
C PRO A 153 -8.12 -9.50 -16.77
N THR A 154 -7.17 -9.64 -15.83
CA THR A 154 -6.95 -10.92 -15.15
C THR A 154 -8.05 -11.22 -14.13
N ASP A 155 -8.49 -10.20 -13.38
CA ASP A 155 -9.60 -10.28 -12.43
C ASP A 155 -9.49 -11.44 -11.43
N THR A 156 -8.33 -11.57 -10.78
CA THR A 156 -8.07 -12.61 -9.78
C THR A 156 -7.34 -12.10 -8.54
N ILE A 157 -7.38 -12.91 -7.48
CA ILE A 157 -6.48 -12.80 -6.35
C ILE A 157 -5.77 -14.14 -6.19
N PHE A 158 -4.45 -14.16 -6.32
CA PHE A 158 -3.66 -15.33 -5.99
C PHE A 158 -3.44 -15.40 -4.48
N ARG A 159 -3.48 -16.60 -3.91
CA ARG A 159 -3.24 -16.91 -2.51
C ARG A 159 -2.19 -18.02 -2.39
N PHE A 160 -1.08 -17.73 -1.74
CA PHE A 160 -0.03 -18.71 -1.43
C PHE A 160 -0.06 -19.08 0.06
N LEU A 161 0.30 -20.32 0.40
CA LEU A 161 0.69 -20.64 1.77
C LEU A 161 2.12 -20.14 1.97
N PHE A 162 2.35 -19.29 2.97
CA PHE A 162 3.66 -18.70 3.23
C PHE A 162 4.39 -19.48 4.31
N ASN A 163 5.52 -20.07 3.94
CA ASN A 163 6.41 -20.75 4.87
C ASN A 163 7.35 -19.73 5.52
N GLN A 164 7.04 -19.33 6.76
CA GLN A 164 7.76 -18.27 7.49
C GLN A 164 9.22 -18.62 7.86
N GLU A 165 9.62 -19.89 7.77
CA GLU A 165 10.99 -20.31 8.07
C GLU A 165 11.88 -20.17 6.83
N THR A 166 11.38 -20.70 5.71
CA THR A 166 12.13 -20.78 4.45
C THR A 166 11.94 -19.56 3.57
N GLY A 167 10.80 -18.88 3.69
CA GLY A 167 10.37 -17.78 2.83
C GLY A 167 9.66 -18.23 1.55
N LYS A 168 9.31 -19.52 1.44
CA LYS A 168 8.66 -20.09 0.27
C LYS A 168 7.18 -19.75 0.20
N LEU A 169 6.71 -19.45 -1.01
CA LEU A 169 5.30 -19.30 -1.37
C LEU A 169 4.82 -20.62 -1.97
N GLU A 170 4.13 -21.43 -1.16
CA GLU A 170 3.67 -22.75 -1.58
C GLU A 170 2.35 -22.63 -2.36
N THR A 171 2.31 -23.30 -3.51
CA THR A 171 1.16 -23.35 -4.41
C THR A 171 0.36 -24.63 -4.22
N ASN A 172 -0.95 -24.53 -4.40
CA ASN A 172 -1.87 -25.66 -4.52
C ASN A 172 -3.04 -25.31 -5.47
N ASN A 173 -4.02 -26.20 -5.62
CA ASN A 173 -5.16 -26.00 -6.52
C ASN A 173 -6.03 -24.79 -6.18
N ASN A 174 -5.95 -24.26 -4.96
CA ASN A 174 -6.66 -23.06 -4.52
C ASN A 174 -5.81 -21.79 -4.60
N THR A 175 -4.68 -21.82 -5.33
CA THR A 175 -3.80 -20.64 -5.46
C THR A 175 -4.50 -19.52 -6.18
N ARG A 176 -5.19 -19.80 -7.27
CA ARG A 176 -5.87 -18.79 -8.07
C ARG A 176 -7.32 -18.65 -7.62
N ILE A 177 -7.69 -17.51 -7.07
CA ILE A 177 -9.07 -17.18 -6.68
C ILE A 177 -9.65 -16.24 -7.74
N ASN A 178 -10.68 -16.69 -8.45
CA ASN A 178 -11.42 -15.84 -9.38
C ASN A 178 -12.19 -14.77 -8.60
N THR A 179 -12.09 -13.53 -9.06
CA THR A 179 -13.07 -12.50 -8.71
C THR A 179 -14.09 -12.36 -9.84
N ASP A 180 -15.06 -11.47 -9.68
CA ASP A 180 -15.98 -11.17 -10.77
C ASP A 180 -15.24 -10.44 -11.91
N ASN A 181 -15.59 -10.74 -13.16
CA ASN A 181 -14.93 -10.17 -14.33
C ASN A 181 -15.18 -8.66 -14.44
N GLY A 182 -14.15 -7.91 -14.84
CA GLY A 182 -14.21 -6.46 -15.01
C GLY A 182 -14.00 -5.64 -13.74
N TYR A 183 -13.72 -6.28 -12.60
CA TYR A 183 -13.59 -5.58 -11.31
C TYR A 183 -12.18 -5.04 -11.07
N GLY A 184 -11.16 -5.84 -11.38
CA GLY A 184 -9.75 -5.49 -11.26
C GLY A 184 -9.28 -5.26 -9.83
N PRO A 185 -9.23 -6.28 -8.96
CA PRO A 185 -8.69 -6.12 -7.60
C PRO A 185 -7.25 -5.59 -7.66
N ARG A 186 -6.93 -4.59 -6.82
CA ARG A 186 -5.67 -3.85 -6.93
C ARG A 186 -4.83 -3.85 -5.68
N HIS A 187 -5.29 -3.21 -4.60
CA HIS A 187 -4.61 -3.21 -3.30
C HIS A 187 -5.53 -3.86 -2.26
N LEU A 188 -4.91 -4.33 -1.17
CA LEU A 188 -5.57 -5.06 -0.10
C LEU A 188 -5.43 -4.34 1.24
N ALA A 189 -6.42 -4.52 2.11
CA ALA A 189 -6.37 -4.13 3.52
C ALA A 189 -6.96 -5.24 4.38
N PHE A 190 -6.23 -5.66 5.42
CA PHE A 190 -6.69 -6.68 6.37
C PHE A 190 -7.32 -6.02 7.58
N HIS A 191 -8.46 -6.55 8.05
CA HIS A 191 -9.01 -6.11 9.32
C HIS A 191 -8.05 -6.47 10.48
N PRO A 192 -7.72 -5.54 11.40
CA PRO A 192 -6.71 -5.80 12.44
C PRO A 192 -7.15 -6.83 13.49
N PHE A 193 -8.45 -7.08 13.61
CA PHE A 193 -9.03 -7.94 14.66
C PHE A 193 -10.00 -9.03 14.15
N LEU A 194 -10.33 -9.03 12.86
CA LEU A 194 -11.30 -9.96 12.26
C LEU A 194 -10.61 -10.64 11.09
N ASN A 195 -11.02 -11.86 10.76
CA ASN A 195 -10.42 -12.57 9.62
C ASN A 195 -11.07 -12.14 8.30
N ILE A 196 -10.95 -10.86 7.98
CA ILE A 196 -11.58 -10.20 6.82
C ILE A 196 -10.52 -9.46 6.00
N LEU A 197 -10.59 -9.64 4.68
CA LEU A 197 -9.80 -8.96 3.68
C LEU A 197 -10.69 -8.00 2.89
N TYR A 198 -10.24 -6.77 2.71
CA TYR A 198 -10.85 -5.79 1.83
C TYR A 198 -9.97 -5.57 0.60
N SER A 199 -10.58 -5.54 -0.59
CA SER A 199 -9.94 -5.18 -1.86
C SER A 199 -10.56 -3.89 -2.37
N ASN A 200 -9.74 -2.95 -2.85
CA ASN A 200 -10.27 -1.97 -3.81
C ASN A 200 -10.12 -2.52 -5.23
N ASP A 201 -11.18 -2.38 -5.99
CA ASP A 201 -11.31 -2.95 -7.31
C ASP A 201 -11.20 -1.79 -8.32
N GLU A 202 -10.03 -1.69 -8.96
CA GLU A 202 -9.56 -0.56 -9.77
C GLU A 202 -10.51 -0.23 -10.90
N SER A 203 -10.92 -1.23 -11.68
CA SER A 203 -11.67 -1.05 -12.92
C SER A 203 -13.16 -0.81 -12.71
N SER A 204 -13.71 -1.27 -11.58
CA SER A 204 -15.15 -1.19 -11.29
C SER A 204 -15.55 -0.06 -10.34
N SER A 205 -14.59 0.68 -9.78
CA SER A 205 -14.89 1.68 -8.74
C SER A 205 -15.66 1.10 -7.56
N THR A 206 -15.19 -0.05 -7.05
CA THR A 206 -15.82 -0.73 -5.91
C THR A 206 -14.81 -1.12 -4.83
N ILE A 207 -15.35 -1.41 -3.64
CA ILE A 207 -14.64 -2.06 -2.54
C ILE A 207 -15.34 -3.39 -2.25
N THR A 208 -14.58 -4.48 -2.21
CA THR A 208 -15.07 -5.82 -1.87
C THR A 208 -14.53 -6.27 -0.53
N ALA A 209 -15.41 -6.77 0.33
CA ALA A 209 -15.06 -7.44 1.56
C ALA A 209 -15.16 -8.97 1.37
N TYR A 210 -14.14 -9.68 1.85
CA TYR A 210 -14.03 -11.13 1.83
C TYR A 210 -13.81 -11.67 3.25
N ALA A 211 -14.54 -12.70 3.64
CA ALA A 211 -14.16 -13.54 4.77
C ALA A 211 -13.01 -14.46 4.36
N ILE A 212 -11.96 -14.53 5.17
CA ILE A 212 -10.83 -15.43 4.97
C ILE A 212 -11.14 -16.75 5.69
N ASN A 213 -11.00 -17.88 5.00
CA ASN A 213 -11.01 -19.18 5.66
C ASN A 213 -9.73 -19.35 6.48
N GLU A 214 -9.85 -19.57 7.79
CA GLU A 214 -8.68 -19.65 8.68
C GLU A 214 -7.70 -20.77 8.33
N LYS A 215 -8.17 -21.89 7.77
CA LYS A 215 -7.32 -23.06 7.50
C LYS A 215 -6.73 -23.03 6.10
N THR A 216 -7.49 -22.54 5.12
CA THR A 216 -7.10 -22.62 3.71
C THR A 216 -6.70 -21.28 3.13
N GLY A 217 -7.02 -20.16 3.79
CA GLY A 217 -6.84 -18.81 3.24
C GLY A 217 -7.74 -18.51 2.03
N ASN A 218 -8.70 -19.39 1.71
CA ASN A 218 -9.68 -19.11 0.65
C ASN A 218 -10.54 -17.90 1.02
N LEU A 219 -10.97 -17.15 0.01
CA LEU A 219 -11.79 -15.96 0.17
C LEU A 219 -13.24 -16.27 -0.15
N THR A 220 -14.16 -15.81 0.69
CA THR A 220 -15.60 -15.82 0.43
C THR A 220 -16.09 -14.39 0.40
N LEU A 221 -16.66 -13.96 -0.73
CA LEU A 221 -17.24 -12.63 -0.86
C LEU A 221 -18.38 -12.48 0.16
N ILE A 222 -18.30 -11.43 0.99
CA ILE A 222 -19.36 -11.11 1.97
C ILE A 222 -20.14 -9.85 1.62
N GLN A 223 -19.49 -8.89 0.95
CA GLN A 223 -20.10 -7.63 0.57
C GLN A 223 -19.30 -6.96 -0.53
N ARG A 224 -20.00 -6.22 -1.41
CA ARG A 224 -19.37 -5.25 -2.30
C ARG A 224 -20.18 -3.97 -2.32
N LEU A 225 -19.49 -2.83 -2.32
CA LEU A 225 -20.10 -1.50 -2.40
C LEU A 225 -19.37 -0.64 -3.43
N PRO A 226 -20.07 0.28 -4.12
CA PRO A 226 -19.41 1.26 -4.96
C PRO A 226 -18.62 2.27 -4.11
N THR A 227 -17.51 2.79 -4.65
CA THR A 227 -16.70 3.84 -4.01
C THR A 227 -17.21 5.24 -4.32
N ILE A 228 -17.99 5.40 -5.39
CA ILE A 228 -18.62 6.65 -5.80
C ILE A 228 -20.12 6.43 -5.99
N SER A 229 -20.92 7.50 -6.04
CA SER A 229 -22.35 7.37 -6.32
C SER A 229 -22.58 6.83 -7.74
N ILE A 230 -23.67 6.07 -7.95
CA ILE A 230 -24.00 5.49 -9.26
C ILE A 230 -24.16 6.54 -10.36
N GLU A 231 -24.59 7.74 -10.00
CA GLU A 231 -24.75 8.88 -10.91
C GLU A 231 -23.41 9.34 -11.51
N ASN A 232 -22.31 9.12 -10.78
CA ASN A 232 -20.96 9.49 -11.22
C ASN A 232 -20.25 8.39 -12.02
N PHE A 233 -20.86 7.21 -12.23
CA PHE A 233 -20.25 6.13 -13.03
C PHE A 233 -20.18 6.46 -14.53
N ALA A 234 -20.87 7.50 -14.99
CA ALA A 234 -20.78 7.96 -16.38
C ALA A 234 -19.41 8.57 -16.73
N ASN A 235 -18.63 8.98 -15.72
CA ASN A 235 -17.28 9.50 -15.89
C ASN A 235 -16.25 8.38 -15.74
N GLU A 236 -15.12 8.49 -16.43
CA GLU A 236 -14.00 7.57 -16.23
C GLU A 236 -13.49 7.68 -14.79
N ASN A 237 -13.51 6.58 -14.05
CA ASN A 237 -12.99 6.53 -12.69
C ASN A 237 -12.33 5.19 -12.41
N THR A 238 -11.19 5.25 -11.71
CA THR A 238 -10.51 4.05 -11.20
C THR A 238 -10.09 4.22 -9.76
N THR A 239 -10.15 3.17 -8.95
CA THR A 239 -9.65 3.27 -7.57
C THR A 239 -8.11 3.25 -7.53
N GLY A 240 -7.53 3.96 -6.58
CA GLY A 240 -6.09 3.98 -6.32
C GLY A 240 -5.73 3.05 -5.17
N THR A 241 -5.69 3.58 -3.95
CA THR A 241 -5.20 2.88 -2.76
C THR A 241 -6.28 2.70 -1.72
N ILE A 242 -6.28 1.55 -1.04
CA ILE A 242 -7.09 1.26 0.15
C ILE A 242 -6.26 1.29 1.44
N ARG A 243 -6.80 1.91 2.50
CA ARG A 243 -6.21 1.90 3.85
C ARG A 243 -7.28 1.75 4.92
N ILE A 244 -7.05 0.84 5.86
CA ILE A 244 -7.89 0.65 7.04
C ILE A 244 -7.31 1.40 8.24
N HIS A 245 -8.18 2.05 9.01
CA HIS A 245 -7.79 2.69 10.26
C HIS A 245 -7.23 1.65 11.24
N PRO A 246 -6.15 1.92 12.01
CA PRO A 246 -5.49 0.94 12.90
C PRO A 246 -6.43 0.26 13.93
N LYS A 247 -7.51 0.96 14.32
CA LYS A 247 -8.57 0.41 15.20
C LYS A 247 -9.65 -0.44 14.49
N GLY A 248 -9.55 -0.65 13.18
CA GLY A 248 -10.49 -1.46 12.39
C GLY A 248 -11.91 -0.89 12.28
N LYS A 249 -12.12 0.42 12.52
CA LYS A 249 -13.46 1.03 12.54
C LYS A 249 -13.86 1.73 11.24
N SER A 250 -12.89 2.01 10.38
CA SER A 250 -13.12 2.69 9.10
C SER A 250 -12.07 2.31 8.07
N ILE A 251 -12.43 2.44 6.80
CA ILE A 251 -11.58 2.19 5.65
C ILE A 251 -11.77 3.29 4.61
N TYR A 252 -10.69 3.60 3.92
CA TYR A 252 -10.57 4.75 3.01
C TYR A 252 -10.04 4.28 1.67
N VAL A 253 -10.65 4.72 0.57
CA VAL A 253 -10.28 4.34 -0.80
C VAL A 253 -10.18 5.59 -1.66
N THR A 254 -9.07 5.76 -2.38
CA THR A 254 -8.95 6.88 -3.32
C THR A 254 -9.58 6.55 -4.67
N ASN A 255 -10.14 7.55 -5.34
CA ASN A 255 -10.74 7.48 -6.67
C ASN A 255 -10.07 8.49 -7.60
N ARG A 256 -9.49 8.01 -8.70
CA ARG A 256 -8.81 8.77 -9.75
C ARG A 256 -9.81 9.06 -10.87
N GLY A 257 -10.12 10.33 -11.12
CA GLY A 257 -11.16 10.79 -12.03
C GLY A 257 -12.33 11.44 -11.30
N HIS A 258 -12.84 10.81 -10.22
CA HIS A 258 -13.75 11.49 -9.27
C HIS A 258 -12.98 12.35 -8.25
N ASP A 259 -11.67 12.15 -8.12
CA ASP A 259 -10.75 12.96 -7.31
C ASP A 259 -11.22 13.11 -5.86
N SER A 260 -11.54 11.96 -5.27
CA SER A 260 -12.06 11.87 -3.92
C SER A 260 -11.51 10.68 -3.14
N ILE A 261 -11.69 10.74 -1.82
CA ILE A 261 -11.44 9.65 -0.89
C ILE A 261 -12.79 9.17 -0.37
N SER A 262 -13.19 7.95 -0.76
CA SER A 262 -14.37 7.28 -0.21
C SER A 262 -14.11 6.86 1.22
N ILE A 263 -15.10 7.09 2.09
CA ILE A 263 -15.05 6.79 3.51
C ILE A 263 -16.12 5.75 3.82
N PHE A 264 -15.70 4.65 4.42
CA PHE A 264 -16.60 3.61 4.92
C PHE A 264 -16.38 3.39 6.41
N SER A 265 -17.47 3.26 7.14
CA SER A 265 -17.46 2.72 8.51
C SER A 265 -17.54 1.19 8.47
N ILE A 266 -16.93 0.54 9.45
CA ILE A 266 -16.88 -0.92 9.57
C ILE A 266 -17.69 -1.36 10.79
N ASN A 267 -18.63 -2.27 10.59
CA ASN A 267 -19.31 -2.94 11.70
C ASN A 267 -18.28 -3.78 12.49
N PRO A 268 -18.07 -3.53 13.79
CA PRO A 268 -16.99 -4.17 14.54
C PRO A 268 -17.20 -5.67 14.80
N LEU A 269 -18.42 -6.19 14.59
CA LEU A 269 -18.75 -7.60 14.81
C LEU A 269 -18.70 -8.40 13.50
N THR A 270 -19.19 -7.81 12.41
CA THR A 270 -19.34 -8.52 11.12
C THR A 270 -18.31 -8.12 10.08
N GLY A 271 -17.60 -7.00 10.29
CA GLY A 271 -16.72 -6.38 9.30
C GLY A 271 -17.42 -5.82 8.06
N LEU A 272 -18.75 -5.78 8.05
CA LEU A 272 -19.51 -5.18 6.95
C LEU A 272 -19.29 -3.68 6.90
N LEU A 273 -19.14 -3.18 5.68
CA LEU A 273 -18.94 -1.79 5.33
C LEU A 273 -20.29 -1.06 5.24
N LYS A 274 -20.27 0.21 5.65
CA LYS A 274 -21.32 1.19 5.33
C LYS A 274 -20.66 2.45 4.80
N PHE A 275 -21.06 2.87 3.60
CA PHE A 275 -20.63 4.13 3.01
C PHE A 275 -21.00 5.31 3.92
N VAL A 276 -20.08 6.25 4.06
CA VAL A 276 -20.22 7.44 4.92
C VAL A 276 -20.14 8.72 4.11
N ASP A 277 -19.12 8.85 3.26
CA ASP A 277 -18.86 10.09 2.52
C ASP A 277 -17.89 9.88 1.35
N ASN A 278 -17.83 10.84 0.43
CA ASN A 278 -16.72 11.04 -0.50
C ASN A 278 -16.08 12.39 -0.20
N GLN A 279 -14.87 12.40 0.39
CA GLN A 279 -14.13 13.62 0.67
C GLN A 279 -13.35 14.07 -0.57
N PRO A 280 -13.60 15.28 -1.13
CA PRO A 280 -12.77 15.81 -2.21
C PRO A 280 -11.29 15.93 -1.83
N THR A 281 -10.41 15.68 -2.80
CA THR A 281 -8.95 15.78 -2.70
C THR A 281 -8.36 16.29 -4.03
N GLY A 282 -7.04 16.21 -4.22
CA GLY A 282 -6.41 16.60 -5.48
C GLY A 282 -6.69 15.62 -6.63
N GLU A 283 -6.45 16.07 -7.86
CA GLU A 283 -6.71 15.31 -9.08
C GLU A 283 -5.85 14.03 -9.15
N ILE A 284 -6.44 12.91 -9.57
CA ILE A 284 -5.75 11.61 -9.66
C ILE A 284 -5.03 11.25 -8.32
N PRO A 285 -5.76 11.08 -7.20
CA PRO A 285 -5.18 10.70 -5.93
C PRO A 285 -4.82 9.20 -5.94
N ARG A 286 -3.59 8.84 -6.29
CA ARG A 286 -3.19 7.42 -6.38
C ARG A 286 -2.78 6.83 -5.03
N THR A 287 -2.14 7.62 -4.17
CA THR A 287 -1.53 7.11 -2.94
C THR A 287 -2.20 7.68 -1.70
N LEU A 288 -2.28 6.83 -0.67
CA LEU A 288 -2.98 7.11 0.57
C LEU A 288 -2.23 6.45 1.72
N ALA A 289 -2.09 7.16 2.83
CA ALA A 289 -1.56 6.62 4.06
C ALA A 289 -2.27 7.17 5.30
N ILE A 290 -2.27 6.37 6.36
CA ILE A 290 -2.78 6.74 7.67
C ILE A 290 -1.60 6.62 8.64
N ASP A 291 -1.44 7.58 9.54
CA ASP A 291 -0.41 7.47 10.58
C ASP A 291 -0.69 6.28 11.52
N THR A 292 0.34 5.78 12.21
CA THR A 292 0.20 4.55 13.02
C THR A 292 -0.78 4.70 14.19
N GLN A 293 -1.04 5.94 14.63
CA GLN A 293 -2.01 6.24 15.69
C GLN A 293 -3.44 6.42 15.16
N GLY A 294 -3.63 6.52 13.83
CA GLY A 294 -4.93 6.70 13.19
C GLY A 294 -5.54 8.09 13.37
N LYS A 295 -4.72 9.10 13.66
CA LYS A 295 -5.17 10.49 13.84
C LYS A 295 -5.22 11.27 12.54
N PHE A 296 -4.32 10.96 11.61
CA PHE A 296 -4.10 11.72 10.39
C PHE A 296 -4.05 10.82 9.17
N LEU A 297 -4.54 11.35 8.06
CA LEU A 297 -4.52 10.71 6.76
C LEU A 297 -3.89 11.67 5.74
N PHE A 298 -3.10 11.10 4.84
CA PHE A 298 -2.32 11.80 3.83
C PHE A 298 -2.67 11.21 2.47
N SER A 299 -3.01 12.07 1.50
CA SER A 299 -3.34 11.69 0.12
C SER A 299 -2.39 12.41 -0.84
N GLY A 300 -1.78 11.67 -1.76
CA GLY A 300 -0.88 12.22 -2.78
C GLY A 300 -1.58 12.24 -4.12
N SER A 301 -1.58 13.41 -4.77
CA SER A 301 -2.10 13.64 -6.10
C SER A 301 -0.97 13.51 -7.12
N ASP A 302 -1.14 12.64 -8.11
CA ASP A 302 -0.15 12.49 -9.17
C ASP A 302 -0.14 13.67 -10.13
N GLU A 303 -1.32 14.24 -10.37
CA GLU A 303 -1.54 15.28 -11.37
C GLU A 303 -1.14 16.66 -10.83
N THR A 304 -1.54 16.99 -9.60
CA THR A 304 -1.25 18.31 -9.04
C THR A 304 0.11 18.40 -8.37
N GLY A 305 0.78 17.27 -8.13
CA GLY A 305 2.07 17.24 -7.43
C GLY A 305 1.97 17.66 -5.97
N GLN A 306 0.83 17.39 -5.33
CA GLN A 306 0.51 17.84 -3.97
C GLN A 306 0.22 16.69 -3.00
N ILE A 307 0.44 16.97 -1.71
CA ILE A 307 -0.07 16.18 -0.60
C ILE A 307 -1.20 16.93 0.09
N PHE A 308 -2.34 16.26 0.24
CA PHE A 308 -3.49 16.71 1.00
C PHE A 308 -3.52 16.01 2.35
N THR A 309 -3.69 16.78 3.43
CA THR A 309 -3.67 16.26 4.80
C THR A 309 -5.01 16.41 5.46
N TYR A 310 -5.36 15.43 6.29
CA TYR A 310 -6.67 15.35 6.94
C TYR A 310 -6.53 14.86 8.38
N ARG A 311 -7.38 15.37 9.27
CA ARG A 311 -7.63 14.76 10.57
C ARG A 311 -8.76 13.74 10.44
N ILE A 312 -8.55 12.54 10.97
CA ILE A 312 -9.60 11.53 11.07
C ILE A 312 -10.44 11.82 12.31
N GLU A 313 -11.71 12.17 12.10
CA GLU A 313 -12.65 12.42 13.18
C GLU A 313 -13.16 11.11 13.82
N LYS A 314 -13.75 11.22 15.03
CA LYS A 314 -14.41 10.07 15.68
C LYS A 314 -15.53 9.47 14.84
N SER A 315 -16.18 10.30 14.01
CA SER A 315 -17.21 9.92 13.04
C SER A 315 -16.66 9.14 11.84
N CYS A 316 -15.34 8.95 11.76
CA CYS A 316 -14.53 8.49 10.63
C CYS A 316 -14.45 9.43 9.42
N LYS A 317 -15.19 10.55 9.43
CA LYS A 317 -15.06 11.61 8.43
C LYS A 317 -13.67 12.23 8.46
N LEU A 318 -13.29 12.82 7.33
CA LEU A 318 -12.02 13.51 7.17
C LEU A 318 -12.25 15.01 7.29
N LEU A 319 -11.58 15.66 8.23
CA LEU A 319 -11.50 17.10 8.33
C LEU A 319 -10.25 17.56 7.54
N PRO A 320 -10.39 18.31 6.43
CA PRO A 320 -9.25 18.84 5.70
C PRO A 320 -8.37 19.72 6.60
N LEU A 321 -7.05 19.58 6.43
CA LEU A 321 -6.03 20.40 7.08
C LEU A 321 -5.31 21.22 6.01
N ASP A 322 -4.01 20.99 5.84
CA ASP A 322 -3.15 21.72 4.91
C ASP A 322 -2.92 20.94 3.60
N ILE A 323 -2.51 21.67 2.57
CA ILE A 323 -2.06 21.16 1.26
C ILE A 323 -0.60 21.57 1.08
N TYR A 324 0.23 20.67 0.57
CA TYR A 324 1.66 20.88 0.38
C TYR A 324 2.05 20.58 -1.06
N ASP A 325 2.65 21.55 -1.75
CA ASP A 325 3.28 21.32 -3.05
C ASP A 325 4.58 20.55 -2.85
N VAL A 326 4.69 19.38 -3.48
CA VAL A 326 5.82 18.46 -3.30
C VAL A 326 6.51 18.09 -4.60
N GLY A 327 5.93 18.45 -5.74
CA GLY A 327 6.52 18.22 -7.05
C GLY A 327 5.92 17.02 -7.78
N ASP A 328 6.45 16.77 -8.97
CA ASP A 328 5.81 15.90 -9.95
C ASP A 328 5.83 14.42 -9.53
N LEU A 329 4.65 13.80 -9.54
CA LEU A 329 4.44 12.38 -9.28
C LEU A 329 4.91 11.94 -7.87
N PRO A 330 4.24 12.38 -6.79
CA PRO A 330 4.45 11.88 -5.43
C PRO A 330 3.98 10.42 -5.33
N ALA A 331 4.85 9.49 -5.74
CA ALA A 331 4.48 8.11 -6.03
C ALA A 331 4.00 7.35 -4.79
N TRP A 332 4.48 7.71 -3.61
CA TRP A 332 4.10 7.05 -2.38
C TRP A 332 4.13 8.00 -1.19
N ILE A 333 3.39 7.63 -0.14
CA ILE A 333 3.41 8.32 1.15
C ILE A 333 3.56 7.25 2.24
N LEU A 334 4.55 7.45 3.12
CA LEU A 334 4.80 6.55 4.23
C LEU A 334 5.00 7.33 5.55
N PRO A 335 3.98 7.36 6.42
CA PRO A 335 4.14 7.89 7.77
C PRO A 335 4.78 6.84 8.68
N ILE A 336 5.78 7.25 9.44
CA ILE A 336 6.32 6.51 10.58
C ILE A 336 6.08 7.38 11.82
N THR A 337 5.06 7.03 12.59
CA THR A 337 4.77 7.64 13.88
C THR A 337 5.01 6.62 14.98
N SER A 338 5.82 6.98 15.98
CA SER A 338 6.06 6.13 17.15
C SER A 338 4.78 6.04 17.98
N LYS A 339 4.56 4.86 18.57
CA LYS A 339 3.46 4.62 19.51
C LYS A 339 3.60 5.42 20.78
#